data_AF-A0A955H2S3-F1
#
_entry.id   AF-A0A955H2S3-F1
#
_cell.length_a   1.000
_cell.length_b   1.000
_cell.length_c   1.000
_cell.angle_alpha   90.00
_cell.angle_beta   90.00
_cell.angle_gamma   90.00
#
_symmetry.space_group_name_H-M   'P 1'
#
loop_
_entity.id
_entity.type
_entity.pdbx_description
1 polymer ?
#
loop_
_entity_poly.entity_id
_entity_poly.type
_entity_poly.pdbx_seq_one_letter_code
_entity_poly.pdbx_strand_id
1 'polypeptide(L)' 'MTTYIQNRKARFDFDILETVEAGLVLFGFEAKSIRTGKVKLEGSYVIIRGDEAFL' A
#
# COMPACT_ATOMS: atom_id res chain seq x y z
N MET A 1 -0.29 -1.87 -16.72
CA MET A 1 -0.15 -1.27 -15.37
C MET A 1 1.26 -1.53 -14.87
N THR A 2 2.01 -0.49 -14.51
CA THR A 2 3.36 -0.65 -13.96
C THR A 2 3.25 -0.80 -12.45
N THR A 3 3.62 -1.95 -11.90
CA THR A 3 3.67 -2.15 -10.45
C THR A 3 4.85 -1.37 -9.88
N TYR A 4 4.59 -0.27 -9.19
CA TYR A 4 5.64 0.56 -8.61
C TYR A 4 6.27 -0.11 -7.37
N ILE A 5 5.44 -0.68 -6.50
CA ILE A 5 5.86 -1.25 -5.21
C ILE A 5 4.98 -2.47 -4.92
N GLN A 6 5.56 -3.50 -4.30
CA GLN A 6 4.83 -4.66 -3.79
C GLN A 6 5.39 -5.06 -2.43
N ASN A 7 4.52 -5.33 -1.45
CA ASN A 7 4.93 -5.91 -0.18
C ASN A 7 5.08 -7.42 -0.35
N ARG A 8 6.31 -7.88 -0.66
CA ARG A 8 6.58 -9.32 -0.80
C ARG A 8 6.40 -10.06 0.51
N LYS A 9 6.77 -9.46 1.66
CA LYS A 9 6.63 -10.07 2.99
C LYS A 9 5.18 -10.36 3.35
N ALA A 10 4.24 -9.51 2.95
CA ALA A 10 2.82 -9.75 3.21
C ALA A 10 2.31 -11.11 2.66
N ARG A 11 2.90 -11.61 1.56
CA ARG A 11 2.56 -12.92 0.98
C ARG A 11 3.20 -14.11 1.68
N PHE A 12 4.23 -13.87 2.50
CA PHE A 12 4.88 -14.90 3.31
C PHE A 12 4.30 -14.97 4.73
N ASP A 13 3.99 -13.80 5.30
CA ASP A 13 3.55 -13.68 6.68
C ASP A 13 2.02 -13.87 6.83
N PHE A 14 1.24 -13.65 5.77
CA PHE A 14 -0.22 -13.71 5.80
C PHE A 14 -0.80 -14.49 4.60
N ASP A 15 -1.93 -15.14 4.83
CA ASP A 15 -2.76 -15.71 3.77
C ASP A 15 -3.70 -14.64 3.20
N ILE A 16 -3.65 -14.45 1.88
CA ILE A 16 -4.46 -13.43 1.18
C ILE A 16 -5.72 -14.11 0.69
N LEU A 17 -6.84 -13.83 1.36
CA LEU A 17 -8.16 -14.38 0.99
C LEU A 17 -8.79 -13.59 -0.16
N GLU A 18 -8.76 -12.25 -0.06
CA GLU A 18 -9.37 -11.34 -1.02
C GLU A 18 -8.43 -10.15 -1.29
N THR A 19 -8.45 -9.65 -2.52
CA THR A 19 -7.66 -8.47 -2.92
C THR A 19 -8.61 -7.40 -3.44
N VAL A 20 -8.52 -6.20 -2.87
CA VAL A 20 -9.32 -5.05 -3.28
C VAL A 20 -8.41 -3.99 -3.90
N GLU A 21 -8.89 -3.31 -4.93
CA GLU A 21 -8.21 -2.17 -5.53
C GLU A 21 -8.82 -0.87 -5.00
N ALA A 22 -7.97 0.02 -4.49
CA ALA A 22 -8.37 1.32 -3.98
C ALA A 22 -7.40 2.41 -4.45
N GLY A 23 -7.91 3.63 -4.60
CA GLY A 23 -7.10 4.82 -4.84
C GLY A 23 -6.60 5.40 -3.52
N LEU A 24 -5.29 5.55 -3.38
CA LEU A 24 -4.68 6.20 -2.22
C LEU A 24 -4.47 7.69 -2.51
N VAL A 25 -4.97 8.55 -1.64
CA VAL A 25 -4.69 10.00 -1.71
C VAL A 25 -3.30 10.24 -1.15
N LEU A 26 -2.40 10.73 -2.01
CA LEU A 26 -1.00 10.94 -1.69
C LEU A 26 -0.62 12.42 -1.87
N PHE A 27 0.29 12.87 -1.03
CA PHE A 27 0.93 14.18 -1.21
C PHE A 27 2.01 14.11 -2.30
N GLY A 28 2.31 15.26 -2.94
CA GLY A 28 3.23 15.31 -4.09
C GLY A 28 4.64 14.79 -3.80
N PHE A 29 5.12 14.89 -2.56
CA PHE A 29 6.41 14.33 -2.16
C PHE A 29 6.38 12.79 -2.05
N GLU A 30 5.25 12.20 -1.65
CA GLU A 30 5.08 10.75 -1.54
C GLU A 30 5.01 10.11 -2.92
N ALA A 31 4.30 10.73 -3.86
CA ALA A 31 4.29 10.31 -5.25
C ALA A 31 5.70 10.28 -5.86
N LYS A 32 6.57 11.22 -5.47
CA LYS A 32 7.98 11.24 -5.87
C LYS A 32 8.78 10.10 -5.22
N SER A 33 8.56 9.81 -3.95
CA SER A 33 9.20 8.68 -3.24
C SER A 33 8.80 7.33 -3.84
N ILE A 34 7.54 7.15 -4.21
CA ILE A 34 7.05 5.93 -4.90
C ILE A 34 7.71 5.77 -6.26
N ARG A 35 7.76 6.82 -7.07
CA ARG A 35 8.41 6.79 -8.40
C ARG A 35 9.90 6.50 -8.33
N THR A 36 10.56 6.88 -7.23
CA THR A 36 12.00 6.60 -7.00
C THR A 36 12.25 5.25 -6.30
N GLY A 37 11.20 4.47 -6.03
CA GLY A 37 11.32 3.15 -5.39
C GLY A 37 11.73 3.21 -3.90
N LYS A 38 11.68 4.39 -3.27
CA LYS A 38 12.07 4.60 -1.87
C LYS A 38 10.87 4.48 -0.94
N VAL A 39 10.17 3.36 -1.01
CA VAL A 39 9.01 3.08 -0.14
C VAL A 39 9.12 1.68 0.43
N LYS A 40 8.83 1.55 1.73
CA LYS A 40 8.70 0.28 2.42
C LYS A 40 7.29 0.18 2.99
N LEU A 41 6.63 -0.94 2.71
CA LEU A 41 5.29 -1.27 3.22
C LEU A 41 5.36 -2.33 4.35
N GLU A 42 6.56 -2.52 4.92
CA GLU A 42 6.77 -3.54 5.97
C GLU A 42 6.10 -3.07 7.27
N GLY A 43 5.18 -3.89 7.80
CA GLY A 43 4.39 -3.55 8.98
C GLY A 43 3.26 -2.55 8.76
N SER A 44 2.99 -2.15 7.51
CA SER A 44 1.85 -1.30 7.16
C SER A 44 0.54 -2.10 7.21
N TYR A 45 -0.53 -1.50 7.73
CA TYR A 45 -1.86 -2.10 7.81
C TYR A 45 -2.92 -1.03 7.57
N VAL A 46 -4.03 -1.44 6.97
CA VAL A 46 -5.15 -0.53 6.71
C VAL A 46 -6.08 -0.50 7.93
N ILE A 47 -6.45 0.70 8.37
CA ILE A 47 -7.43 0.95 9.42
C ILE A 47 -8.69 1.54 8.78
N ILE A 48 -9.83 0.93 9.05
CA ILE A 48 -11.13 1.48 8.66
C ILE A 48 -11.66 2.32 9.81
N ARG A 49 -11.93 3.61 9.56
CA ARG A 49 -12.57 4.51 10.51
C ARG A 49 -13.83 5.08 9.88
N GLY A 50 -14.99 4.55 10.30
CA GLY A 50 -16.26 4.90 9.68
C GLY A 50 -16.31 4.40 8.24
N ASP A 51 -16.46 5.33 7.30
CA ASP A 51 -16.55 5.06 5.86
C ASP A 51 -15.21 5.23 5.13
N GLU A 52 -14.13 5.53 5.86
CA GLU A 52 -12.82 5.84 5.28
C GLU A 52 -11.77 4.79 5.64
N ALA A 53 -10.96 4.41 4.65
CA ALA A 53 -9.83 3.51 4.81
C ALA A 53 -8.51 4.29 4.83
N PHE A 54 -7.71 4.08 5.88
CA PHE A 54 -6.42 4.73 6.09
C PHE A 54 -5.31 3.69 6.07
N LEU A 55 -4.30 3.88 5.23
CA LEU A 55 -3.10 3.03 5.12
C LEU A 55 -1.93 3.59 5.93
#